data_AF-L7MIB9-F1
#
_entry.id   AF-L7MIB9-F1
#
_cell.length_a   1.000
_cell.length_b   1.000
_cell.length_c   1.000
_cell.angle_alpha   90.00
_cell.angle_beta   90.00
_cell.angle_gamma   90.00
#
_symmetry.space_group_name_H-M   'P 1'
#
loop_
_entity.id
_entity.type
_entity.pdbx_description
1 polymer ?
#
loop_
_entity_poly.entity_id
_entity_poly.type
_entity_poly.pdbx_seq_one_letter_code
_entity_poly.pdbx_strand_id
1 'polypeptide(L)'
;NITMSFDWLTQYLTFENVCLGVNLVTLSVIYKAYRSKVTNFEAVQTARQLDIDNNLASKLLEEYPNATAVHALIRGQVKALGEKIKSRHMRGAKAVIQECCLTEHKIQWSPVSRFWSQTQREIHRIINYVPFALTSKHSNVMVEVLDPQECENIPVNCVYENFIPNRDGLSGVFFGWLRGEQTKGIEEQEFLLEEGTTLTAFGTLTVMDDGSIKLMPPTDGVCYYLTQLSHPALVSKLRSELSVLRVVSFVLGCTALGLSCYLVFTWWKARQALAQRRKDSMRREEARKQRRKLNRETPAEVPCCVICRTNPVEVMILECGHVCLCTDCSELVSGTCPMCRSPIKRIVAAFLP
;
A
#
# COMPACT_ATOMS: atom_id res chain seq x y z
N ASN A 1 -25.38 20.93 21.03
CA ASN A 1 -25.20 20.58 19.60
C ASN A 1 -23.76 20.34 19.16
N ILE A 2 -22.72 20.78 19.88
CA ILE A 2 -21.31 20.51 19.53
C ILE A 2 -20.81 19.15 20.10
N THR A 3 -21.49 18.60 21.11
CA THR A 3 -21.14 17.28 21.70
C THR A 3 -21.60 16.09 20.85
N MET A 4 -22.67 16.22 20.07
CA MET A 4 -23.16 15.13 19.20
C MET A 4 -22.34 14.96 17.91
N SER A 5 -21.55 15.95 17.50
CA SER A 5 -20.72 15.87 16.30
C SER A 5 -19.38 15.15 16.52
N PHE A 6 -19.01 14.82 17.76
CA PHE A 6 -17.77 14.08 18.05
C PHE A 6 -18.04 12.57 18.24
N ASP A 7 -19.23 12.20 18.70
CA ASP A 7 -19.63 10.80 18.96
C ASP A 7 -19.76 9.95 17.69
N TRP A 8 -20.11 10.54 16.54
CA TRP A 8 -20.18 9.78 15.29
C TRP A 8 -18.78 9.44 14.75
N LEU A 9 -17.80 10.33 14.88
CA LEU A 9 -16.42 10.07 14.43
C LEU A 9 -15.76 8.98 15.26
N THR A 10 -15.93 9.00 16.59
CA THR A 10 -15.39 7.97 17.48
C THR A 10 -16.10 6.62 17.30
N GLN A 11 -17.36 6.61 16.85
CA GLN A 11 -18.10 5.39 16.57
C GLN A 11 -17.69 4.70 15.25
N TYR A 12 -17.17 5.45 14.27
CA TYR A 12 -16.72 4.90 12.97
C TYR A 12 -15.19 4.78 12.85
N LEU A 13 -14.41 5.56 13.58
CA LEU A 13 -12.94 5.48 13.60
C LEU A 13 -12.45 4.37 14.55
N THR A 14 -13.00 3.17 14.41
CA THR A 14 -12.48 2.01 15.15
C THR A 14 -11.18 1.53 14.50
N PHE A 15 -10.29 0.95 15.31
CA PHE A 15 -9.02 0.41 14.84
C PHE A 15 -9.20 -0.55 13.65
N GLU A 16 -10.26 -1.37 13.66
CA GLU A 16 -10.59 -2.32 12.60
C GLU A 16 -10.93 -1.64 11.27
N ASN A 17 -11.68 -0.53 11.30
CA ASN A 17 -12.02 0.23 10.09
C ASN A 17 -10.78 0.90 9.49
N VAL A 18 -9.87 1.42 10.33
CA VAL A 18 -8.59 1.97 9.87
C VAL A 18 -7.73 0.87 9.24
N CYS A 19 -7.61 -0.28 9.88
CA CYS A 19 -6.89 -1.43 9.34
C CYS A 19 -7.47 -1.91 8.00
N LEU A 20 -8.79 -2.00 7.87
CA LEU A 20 -9.43 -2.35 6.60
C LEU A 20 -9.15 -1.29 5.53
N GLY A 21 -9.24 0.00 5.87
CA GLY A 21 -8.93 1.09 4.95
C GLY A 21 -7.49 1.03 4.43
N VAL A 22 -6.50 0.85 5.32
CA VAL A 22 -5.10 0.68 4.94
C VAL A 22 -4.91 -0.56 4.07
N ASN A 23 -5.53 -1.68 4.41
CA ASN A 23 -5.45 -2.92 3.63
C ASN A 23 -5.96 -2.71 2.19
N LEU A 24 -7.14 -2.11 2.03
CA LEU A 24 -7.71 -1.81 0.71
C LEU A 24 -6.84 -0.87 -0.13
N VAL A 25 -6.24 0.16 0.51
CA VAL A 25 -5.29 1.05 -0.18
C VAL A 25 -4.04 0.29 -0.61
N THR A 26 -3.44 -0.50 0.28
CA THR A 26 -2.25 -1.30 -0.06
C THR A 26 -2.53 -2.33 -1.16
N LEU A 27 -3.67 -3.02 -1.11
CA LEU A 27 -4.12 -3.93 -2.16
C LEU A 27 -4.30 -3.21 -3.50
N SER A 28 -4.86 -2.00 -3.50
CA SER A 28 -5.05 -1.20 -4.71
C SER A 28 -3.72 -0.79 -5.35
N VAL A 29 -2.75 -0.36 -4.54
CA VAL A 29 -1.39 -0.02 -5.00
C VAL A 29 -0.68 -1.25 -5.58
N ILE A 30 -0.73 -2.38 -4.87
CA ILE A 30 -0.09 -3.63 -5.31
C ILE A 30 -0.77 -4.17 -6.58
N TYR A 31 -2.10 -4.09 -6.67
CA TYR A 31 -2.83 -4.50 -7.87
C TYR A 31 -2.48 -3.63 -9.08
N LYS A 32 -2.30 -2.31 -8.90
CA LYS A 32 -1.83 -1.42 -9.97
C LYS A 32 -0.42 -1.81 -10.43
N ALA A 33 0.49 -2.08 -9.51
CA ALA A 33 1.85 -2.56 -9.82
C ALA A 33 1.82 -3.92 -10.54
N TYR A 34 0.99 -4.86 -10.07
CA TYR A 34 0.77 -6.16 -10.70
C TYR A 34 0.30 -5.99 -12.15
N ARG A 35 -0.71 -5.14 -12.39
CA ARG A 35 -1.24 -4.91 -13.75
C ARG A 35 -0.17 -4.38 -14.70
N SER A 36 0.65 -3.42 -14.24
CA SER A 36 1.76 -2.87 -15.03
C SER A 36 2.86 -3.92 -15.29
N LYS A 37 3.17 -4.79 -14.32
CA LYS A 37 4.12 -5.88 -14.52
C LYS A 37 3.58 -6.97 -15.45
N VAL A 38 2.27 -7.22 -15.46
CA VAL A 38 1.63 -8.18 -16.38
C VAL A 38 1.75 -7.70 -17.81
N THR A 39 1.47 -6.42 -18.09
CA THR A 39 1.61 -5.87 -19.46
C THR A 39 3.04 -5.99 -19.95
N ASN A 40 4.04 -5.75 -19.08
CA ASN A 40 5.45 -5.94 -19.42
C ASN A 40 5.80 -7.41 -19.70
N PHE A 41 5.30 -8.32 -18.85
CA PHE A 41 5.53 -9.76 -19.02
C PHE A 41 4.93 -10.27 -20.33
N GLU A 42 3.69 -9.89 -20.65
CA GLU A 42 3.01 -10.29 -21.88
C GLU A 42 3.79 -9.77 -23.10
N ALA A 43 4.19 -8.49 -23.10
CA ALA A 43 4.96 -7.90 -24.19
C ALA A 43 6.30 -8.62 -24.43
N VAL A 44 7.05 -8.95 -23.37
CA VAL A 44 8.32 -9.70 -23.48
C VAL A 44 8.09 -11.17 -23.88
N GLN A 45 6.98 -11.77 -23.45
CA GLN A 45 6.64 -13.15 -23.78
C GLN A 45 6.23 -13.31 -25.26
N THR A 46 5.47 -12.35 -25.79
CA THR A 46 5.02 -12.35 -27.20
C THR A 46 6.01 -11.68 -28.15
N ALA A 47 7.08 -11.08 -27.62
CA ALA A 47 8.11 -10.40 -28.39
C ALA A 47 8.69 -11.29 -29.49
N ARG A 48 8.83 -10.72 -30.70
CA ARG A 48 9.49 -11.44 -31.79
C ARG A 48 11.00 -11.45 -31.54
N GLN A 49 11.57 -12.65 -31.43
CA GLN A 49 13.02 -12.80 -31.42
C GLN A 49 13.55 -12.62 -32.85
N LEU A 50 14.42 -11.62 -33.01
CA LEU A 50 15.10 -11.31 -34.25
C LEU A 50 16.60 -11.51 -34.05
N ASP A 51 17.21 -12.27 -34.96
CA ASP A 51 18.65 -12.48 -34.95
C ASP A 51 19.34 -11.38 -35.76
N ILE A 52 20.53 -10.97 -35.30
CA ILE A 52 21.34 -9.94 -35.97
C ILE A 52 22.02 -10.58 -37.19
N ASP A 53 21.29 -10.64 -38.30
CA ASP A 53 21.75 -11.16 -39.59
C ASP A 53 21.85 -10.04 -40.64
N ASN A 54 22.54 -10.30 -41.75
CA ASN A 54 22.65 -9.36 -42.88
C ASN A 54 21.29 -8.97 -43.49
N ASN A 55 20.24 -9.78 -43.28
CA ASN A 55 18.89 -9.56 -43.79
C ASN A 55 17.95 -8.92 -42.74
N LEU A 56 18.46 -8.46 -41.59
CA LEU A 56 17.61 -7.89 -40.54
C LEU A 56 16.86 -6.65 -41.02
N ALA A 57 17.54 -5.73 -41.71
CA ALA A 57 16.92 -4.51 -42.23
C ALA A 57 15.82 -4.82 -43.27
N SER A 58 16.05 -5.77 -44.17
CA SER A 58 15.04 -6.16 -45.17
C SER A 58 13.83 -6.82 -44.52
N LYS A 59 14.04 -7.71 -43.53
CA LYS A 59 12.94 -8.30 -42.75
C LYS A 59 12.09 -7.23 -42.06
N LEU A 60 12.71 -6.20 -41.48
CA LEU A 60 11.97 -5.11 -40.83
C LEU A 60 11.16 -4.28 -41.84
N LEU A 61 11.71 -4.00 -43.01
CA LEU A 61 11.04 -3.27 -44.09
C LEU A 61 9.87 -4.04 -44.72
N GLU A 62 9.98 -5.36 -44.83
CA GLU A 62 8.97 -6.23 -45.44
C GLU A 62 7.84 -6.60 -44.47
N GLU A 63 8.18 -6.92 -43.21
CA GLU A 63 7.23 -7.47 -42.24
C GLU A 63 6.50 -6.38 -41.42
N TYR A 64 7.08 -5.17 -41.28
CA TYR A 64 6.55 -4.13 -40.39
C TYR A 64 6.21 -2.84 -41.12
N PRO A 65 5.02 -2.24 -40.86
CA PRO A 65 4.71 -0.91 -41.34
C PRO A 65 5.71 0.10 -40.74
N ASN A 66 6.18 1.04 -41.56
CA ASN A 66 7.19 2.04 -41.17
C ASN A 66 8.54 1.46 -40.71
N ALA A 67 8.88 0.22 -41.12
CA ALA A 67 10.14 -0.43 -40.77
C ALA A 67 10.41 -0.50 -39.25
N THR A 68 9.35 -0.49 -38.44
CA THR A 68 9.43 -0.32 -36.99
C THR A 68 8.72 -1.46 -36.27
N ALA A 69 9.48 -2.27 -35.55
CA ALA A 69 8.99 -3.38 -34.72
C ALA A 69 8.98 -2.96 -33.24
N VAL A 70 7.81 -2.62 -32.69
CA VAL A 70 7.64 -2.07 -31.34
C VAL A 70 8.06 -3.04 -30.23
N HIS A 71 7.77 -4.34 -30.39
CA HIS A 71 8.16 -5.39 -29.43
C HIS A 71 9.09 -6.39 -30.09
N ALA A 72 10.35 -6.02 -30.16
CA ALA A 72 11.39 -6.89 -30.69
C ALA A 72 12.40 -7.25 -29.62
N LEU A 73 12.93 -8.47 -29.74
CA LEU A 73 13.97 -8.97 -28.87
C LEU A 73 15.18 -9.37 -29.71
N ILE A 74 16.32 -8.75 -29.43
CA ILE A 74 17.59 -9.01 -30.09
C ILE A 74 18.59 -9.51 -29.07
N ARG A 75 19.45 -10.44 -29.50
CA ARG A 75 20.59 -10.89 -28.73
C ARG A 75 21.88 -10.66 -29.51
N GLY A 76 22.86 -10.03 -28.86
CA GLY A 76 24.14 -9.73 -29.50
C GLY A 76 25.25 -9.42 -28.51
N GLN A 77 26.46 -9.30 -29.03
CA GLN A 77 27.64 -8.89 -28.28
C GLN A 77 27.79 -7.37 -28.34
N VAL A 78 28.06 -6.77 -27.19
CA VAL A 78 28.29 -5.33 -27.06
C VAL A 78 29.56 -4.92 -27.81
N LYS A 79 29.46 -3.89 -28.64
CA LYS A 79 30.58 -3.29 -29.36
C LYS A 79 30.52 -1.77 -29.21
N ALA A 80 31.62 -1.16 -28.78
CA ALA A 80 31.70 0.29 -28.63
C ALA A 80 31.73 0.99 -30.00
N LEU A 81 30.99 2.11 -30.14
CA LEU A 81 31.04 2.98 -31.32
C LEU A 81 32.06 4.11 -31.14
N GLY A 82 32.44 4.44 -29.90
CA GLY A 82 33.41 5.48 -29.56
C GLY A 82 34.64 4.96 -28.81
N GLU A 83 35.37 5.89 -28.17
CA GLU A 83 36.50 5.55 -27.30
C GLU A 83 36.01 4.81 -26.05
N LYS A 84 36.60 3.66 -25.77
CA LYS A 84 36.18 2.76 -24.69
C LYS A 84 36.58 3.31 -23.34
N ILE A 85 35.70 3.17 -22.35
CA ILE A 85 35.99 3.53 -20.96
C ILE A 85 36.98 2.51 -20.39
N LYS A 86 38.06 3.01 -19.80
CA LYS A 86 39.04 2.18 -19.07
C LYS A 86 38.72 2.23 -17.59
N SER A 87 38.67 1.06 -16.96
CA SER A 87 38.53 0.98 -15.51
C SER A 87 39.74 1.58 -14.82
N ARG A 88 39.51 2.22 -13.66
CA ARG A 88 40.57 2.74 -12.80
C ARG A 88 41.20 1.62 -11.98
N HIS A 89 40.39 0.64 -11.59
CA HIS A 89 40.78 -0.39 -10.64
C HIS A 89 41.15 -1.72 -11.33
N MET A 90 40.54 -2.05 -12.47
CA MET A 90 40.84 -3.26 -13.23
C MET A 90 41.68 -2.98 -14.48
N ARG A 91 42.92 -3.45 -14.49
CA ARG A 91 43.83 -3.27 -15.64
C ARG A 91 43.33 -4.05 -16.85
N GLY A 92 43.13 -3.36 -17.97
CA GLY A 92 42.78 -3.96 -19.26
C GLY A 92 41.27 -4.08 -19.53
N ALA A 93 40.42 -3.82 -18.54
CA ALA A 93 38.97 -3.77 -18.74
C ALA A 93 38.58 -2.60 -19.67
N LYS A 94 37.78 -2.91 -20.69
CA LYS A 94 37.25 -1.95 -21.67
C LYS A 94 35.73 -2.04 -21.65
N ALA A 95 35.09 -0.93 -21.28
CA ALA A 95 33.66 -0.88 -21.04
C ALA A 95 32.97 0.19 -21.90
N VAL A 96 31.67 0.00 -22.10
CA VAL A 96 30.77 0.98 -22.74
C VAL A 96 29.94 1.75 -21.72
N ILE A 97 29.69 1.14 -20.55
CA ILE A 97 29.06 1.79 -19.40
C ILE A 97 29.96 1.55 -18.19
N GLN A 98 30.22 2.61 -17.43
CA GLN A 98 30.86 2.53 -16.13
C GLN A 98 29.99 3.25 -15.10
N GLU A 99 29.70 2.58 -14.01
CA GLU A 99 28.98 3.13 -12.88
C GLU A 99 29.89 3.06 -11.64
N CYS A 100 30.19 4.21 -11.05
CA CYS A 100 30.96 4.32 -9.82
C CYS A 100 30.04 4.80 -8.70
N CYS A 101 29.91 3.97 -7.66
CA CYS A 101 29.05 4.23 -6.51
C CYS A 101 29.91 4.37 -5.25
N LEU A 102 29.64 5.42 -4.47
CA LEU A 102 30.23 5.64 -3.16
C LEU A 102 29.10 5.64 -2.13
N THR A 103 29.09 4.64 -1.26
CA THR A 103 28.03 4.40 -0.28
C THR A 103 28.56 4.53 1.14
N GLU A 104 27.92 5.38 1.94
CA GLU A 104 28.17 5.48 3.38
C GLU A 104 27.37 4.41 4.11
N HIS A 105 28.03 3.58 4.91
CA HIS A 105 27.39 2.67 5.83
C HIS A 105 27.30 3.31 7.20
N LYS A 106 26.09 3.48 7.72
CA LYS A 106 25.85 4.07 9.04
C LYS A 106 24.84 3.26 9.86
N ILE A 107 24.84 3.49 11.16
CA ILE A 107 23.80 3.02 12.08
C ILE A 107 23.06 4.26 12.57
N GLN A 108 21.73 4.26 12.44
CA GLN A 108 20.90 5.35 12.93
C GLN A 108 19.91 4.84 13.97
N TRP A 109 19.68 5.63 15.01
CA TRP A 109 18.63 5.40 15.98
C TRP A 109 17.28 5.76 15.38
N SER A 110 16.36 4.80 15.31
CA SER A 110 14.99 5.06 14.90
C SER A 110 14.14 5.51 16.10
N PRO A 111 13.62 6.76 16.13
CA PRO A 111 12.83 7.24 17.26
C PRO A 111 11.48 6.51 17.39
N VAL A 112 10.95 5.97 16.28
CA VAL A 112 9.67 5.26 16.24
C VAL A 112 9.81 3.84 16.78
N SER A 113 10.84 3.11 16.33
CA SER A 113 11.02 1.70 16.68
C SER A 113 11.97 1.44 17.84
N ARG A 114 12.64 2.49 18.34
CA ARG A 114 13.58 2.44 19.48
C ARG A 114 14.66 1.38 19.34
N PHE A 115 15.17 1.20 18.14
CA PHE A 115 16.35 0.37 17.88
C PHE A 115 17.30 1.05 16.90
N TRP A 116 18.57 0.66 17.00
CA TRP A 116 19.62 1.03 16.06
C TRP A 116 19.46 0.21 14.78
N SER A 117 19.24 0.87 13.65
CA SER A 117 19.12 0.23 12.33
C SER A 117 20.33 0.56 11.47
N GLN A 118 20.88 -0.45 10.79
CA GLN A 118 21.87 -0.21 9.74
C GLN A 118 21.19 0.43 8.53
N THR A 119 21.79 1.51 8.04
CA THR A 119 21.30 2.27 6.90
C THR A 119 22.47 2.55 5.97
N GLN A 120 22.23 2.39 4.68
CA GLN A 120 23.17 2.78 3.64
C GLN A 120 22.70 4.11 3.04
N ARG A 121 23.62 5.03 2.84
CA ARG A 121 23.37 6.30 2.17
C ARG A 121 24.29 6.40 0.97
N GLU A 122 23.72 6.50 -0.22
CA GLU A 122 24.50 6.82 -1.41
C GLU A 122 25.04 8.25 -1.28
N ILE A 123 26.36 8.38 -1.21
CA ILE A 123 27.05 9.68 -1.19
C ILE A 123 27.12 10.21 -2.62
N HIS A 124 27.49 9.33 -3.55
CA HIS A 124 27.75 9.71 -4.92
C HIS A 124 27.58 8.54 -5.89
N ARG A 125 27.03 8.84 -7.07
CA ARG A 125 26.91 7.91 -8.19
C ARG A 125 27.25 8.63 -9.49
N ILE A 126 28.25 8.11 -10.20
CA ILE A 126 28.70 8.62 -11.51
C ILE A 126 28.42 7.53 -12.53
N ILE A 127 27.71 7.88 -13.61
CA ILE A 127 27.52 6.99 -14.76
C ILE A 127 28.22 7.60 -15.96
N ASN A 128 29.26 6.94 -16.44
CA ASN A 128 29.92 7.25 -17.71
C ASN A 128 29.36 6.33 -18.80
N TYR A 129 29.05 6.91 -19.95
CA TYR A 129 28.42 6.21 -21.06
C TYR A 129 29.15 6.51 -22.37
N VAL A 130 29.35 5.47 -23.17
CA VAL A 130 29.84 5.54 -24.54
C VAL A 130 28.81 4.87 -25.45
N PRO A 131 28.42 5.50 -26.57
CA PRO A 131 27.52 4.88 -27.55
C PRO A 131 28.02 3.50 -27.98
N PHE A 132 27.11 2.53 -28.00
CA PHE A 132 27.43 1.14 -28.31
C PHE A 132 26.33 0.49 -29.14
N ALA A 133 26.71 -0.57 -29.83
CA ALA A 133 25.82 -1.38 -30.64
C ALA A 133 25.91 -2.85 -30.25
N LEU A 134 24.85 -3.60 -30.54
CA LEU A 134 24.85 -5.05 -30.48
C LEU A 134 25.24 -5.62 -31.84
N THR A 135 26.11 -6.61 -31.82
CA THR A 135 26.64 -7.26 -33.02
C THR A 135 26.55 -8.77 -32.90
N SER A 136 26.46 -9.48 -34.02
CA SER A 136 26.59 -10.94 -34.05
C SER A 136 27.97 -11.32 -34.55
N LYS A 137 28.46 -12.51 -34.18
CA LYS A 137 29.71 -13.06 -34.72
C LYS A 137 29.60 -13.45 -36.19
N HIS A 138 28.37 -13.62 -36.69
CA HIS A 138 28.08 -14.15 -38.02
C HIS A 138 27.67 -13.09 -39.04
N SER A 139 27.54 -11.82 -38.62
CA SER A 139 27.11 -10.72 -39.48
C SER A 139 27.91 -9.44 -39.19
N ASN A 140 27.98 -8.56 -40.18
CA ASN A 140 28.58 -7.23 -40.01
C ASN A 140 27.55 -6.15 -39.61
N VAL A 141 26.29 -6.55 -39.44
CA VAL A 141 25.21 -5.66 -39.03
C VAL A 141 25.38 -5.27 -37.57
N MET A 142 25.18 -3.99 -37.28
CA MET A 142 25.22 -3.45 -35.93
C MET A 142 23.87 -2.82 -35.62
N VAL A 143 23.37 -3.09 -34.41
CA VAL A 143 22.14 -2.50 -33.91
C VAL A 143 22.51 -1.52 -32.81
N GLU A 144 22.41 -0.23 -33.08
CA GLU A 144 22.74 0.83 -32.12
C GLU A 144 21.71 0.85 -30.98
N VAL A 145 22.18 0.90 -29.74
CA VAL A 145 21.33 0.96 -28.55
C VAL A 145 21.19 2.40 -28.12
N LEU A 146 19.99 2.97 -28.26
CA LEU A 146 19.67 4.31 -27.82
C LEU A 146 19.12 4.31 -26.38
N ASP A 147 19.44 5.39 -25.66
CA ASP A 147 18.95 5.69 -24.31
C ASP A 147 18.98 4.51 -23.32
N PRO A 148 20.15 3.85 -23.10
CA PRO A 148 20.27 2.73 -22.17
C PRO A 148 20.05 3.11 -20.70
N GLN A 149 19.97 4.42 -20.40
CA GLN A 149 19.62 4.92 -19.07
C GLN A 149 18.13 4.81 -18.76
N GLU A 150 17.26 4.72 -19.79
CA GLU A 150 15.82 4.53 -19.61
C GLU A 150 15.43 3.06 -19.35
N CYS A 151 16.41 2.15 -19.39
CA CYS A 151 16.18 0.75 -19.05
C CYS A 151 15.74 0.58 -17.60
N GLU A 152 14.87 -0.42 -17.35
CA GLU A 152 14.45 -0.75 -15.98
C GLU A 152 15.65 -1.10 -15.08
N ASN A 153 16.65 -1.79 -15.64
CA ASN A 153 17.92 -2.06 -14.98
C ASN A 153 19.05 -2.02 -16.00
N ILE A 154 20.14 -1.31 -15.68
CA ILE A 154 21.35 -1.27 -16.51
C ILE A 154 22.15 -2.55 -16.24
N PRO A 155 22.55 -3.34 -17.26
CA PRO A 155 23.17 -4.66 -17.07
C PRO A 155 24.67 -4.57 -16.78
N VAL A 156 25.07 -3.81 -15.76
CA VAL A 156 26.47 -3.68 -15.32
C VAL A 156 26.84 -4.75 -14.29
N ASN A 157 28.10 -5.17 -14.28
CA ASN A 157 28.65 -6.14 -13.32
C ASN A 157 29.65 -5.44 -12.37
N CYS A 158 29.65 -5.79 -11.09
CA CYS A 158 30.63 -5.27 -10.14
C CYS A 158 32.02 -5.83 -10.47
N VAL A 159 32.98 -4.95 -10.72
CA VAL A 159 34.37 -5.31 -11.04
C VAL A 159 35.35 -4.93 -9.93
N TYR A 160 34.96 -4.01 -9.05
CA TYR A 160 35.75 -3.59 -7.91
C TYR A 160 34.83 -3.20 -6.76
N GLU A 161 35.17 -3.64 -5.56
CA GLU A 161 34.48 -3.32 -4.33
C GLU A 161 35.50 -3.17 -3.21
N ASN A 162 35.45 -2.05 -2.50
CA ASN A 162 36.36 -1.76 -1.40
C ASN A 162 35.64 -1.02 -0.27
N PHE A 163 35.67 -1.63 0.92
CA PHE A 163 35.11 -1.05 2.13
C PHE A 163 36.21 -0.42 2.99
N ILE A 164 36.12 0.89 3.19
CA ILE A 164 37.01 1.68 4.05
C ILE A 164 36.31 1.87 5.41
N PRO A 165 36.72 1.12 6.46
CA PRO A 165 36.11 1.27 7.77
C PRO A 165 36.44 2.63 8.38
N ASN A 166 35.45 3.21 9.05
CA ASN A 166 35.66 4.43 9.82
C ASN A 166 36.47 4.10 11.08
N ARG A 167 37.65 4.71 11.22
CA ARG A 167 38.60 4.47 12.33
C ARG A 167 38.48 5.52 13.43
N ASP A 168 37.28 5.98 13.72
CA ASP A 168 37.07 6.89 14.84
C ASP A 168 37.44 6.20 16.17
N GLY A 169 38.16 6.93 17.03
CA GLY A 169 38.47 6.48 18.39
C GLY A 169 37.22 6.40 19.29
N LEU A 170 37.40 5.91 20.53
CA LEU A 170 36.30 5.74 21.51
C LEU A 170 35.43 6.99 21.70
N SER A 171 35.99 8.19 21.56
CA SER A 171 35.26 9.46 21.63
C SER A 171 34.27 9.66 20.47
N GLY A 172 34.66 9.32 19.23
CA GLY A 172 33.78 9.44 18.06
C GLY A 172 32.59 8.49 18.12
N VAL A 173 32.78 7.28 18.67
CA VAL A 173 31.71 6.32 18.95
C VAL A 173 30.72 6.87 19.98
N PHE A 174 31.21 7.47 21.07
CA PHE A 174 30.36 8.03 22.14
C PHE A 174 29.53 9.23 21.65
N PHE A 175 30.14 10.16 20.92
CA PHE A 175 29.42 11.30 20.35
C PHE A 175 28.41 10.88 19.27
N GLY A 176 28.73 9.89 18.45
CA GLY A 176 27.78 9.30 17.50
C GLY A 176 26.59 8.64 18.20
N TRP A 177 26.83 7.93 19.30
CA TRP A 177 25.78 7.34 20.14
C TRP A 177 24.84 8.40 20.74
N LEU A 178 25.38 9.50 21.27
CA LEU A 178 24.60 10.63 21.75
C LEU A 178 23.80 11.34 20.64
N ARG A 179 24.38 11.45 19.43
CA ARG A 179 23.74 12.09 18.27
C ARG A 179 22.70 11.18 17.59
N GLY A 180 22.66 9.90 17.94
CA GLY A 180 21.78 8.91 17.33
C GLY A 180 22.24 8.45 15.93
N GLU A 181 23.47 8.75 15.53
CA GLU A 181 24.03 8.38 14.23
C GLU A 181 25.51 7.99 14.37
N GLN A 182 25.89 6.84 13.80
CA GLN A 182 27.27 6.36 13.81
C GLN A 182 27.67 5.84 12.43
N THR A 183 28.66 6.46 11.80
CA THR A 183 29.22 6.01 10.52
C THR A 183 30.16 4.82 10.74
N LYS A 184 29.86 3.69 10.10
CA LYS A 184 30.67 2.45 10.10
C LYS A 184 31.85 2.55 9.13
N GLY A 185 31.65 3.20 7.99
CA GLY A 185 32.64 3.26 6.92
C GLY A 185 32.04 3.68 5.59
N ILE A 186 32.90 3.79 4.60
CA ILE A 186 32.55 4.17 3.23
C ILE A 186 32.92 3.00 2.33
N GLU A 187 32.01 2.63 1.43
CA GLU A 187 32.20 1.61 0.43
C GLU A 187 32.28 2.26 -0.95
N GLU A 188 33.31 1.89 -1.70
CA GLU A 188 33.51 2.28 -3.09
C GLU A 188 33.27 1.06 -3.97
N GLN A 189 32.37 1.18 -4.93
CA GLN A 189 32.05 0.14 -5.90
C GLN A 189 32.19 0.68 -7.33
N GLU A 190 32.76 -0.12 -8.22
CA GLU A 190 32.82 0.13 -9.65
C GLU A 190 32.11 -1.00 -10.39
N PHE A 191 31.15 -0.65 -11.24
CA PHE A 191 30.41 -1.55 -12.09
C PHE A 191 30.68 -1.23 -13.56
N LEU A 192 30.85 -2.25 -14.40
CA LEU A 192 31.13 -2.11 -15.82
C LEU A 192 30.20 -2.95 -16.68
N LEU A 193 29.84 -2.42 -17.84
CA LEU A 193 29.38 -3.21 -18.98
C LEU A 193 30.53 -3.34 -19.98
N GLU A 194 31.17 -4.50 -19.97
CA GLU A 194 32.34 -4.78 -20.80
C GLU A 194 31.97 -5.00 -22.27
N GLU A 195 32.86 -4.58 -23.16
CA GLU A 195 32.76 -4.93 -24.57
C GLU A 195 32.85 -6.45 -24.76
N GLY A 196 32.05 -7.00 -25.67
CA GLY A 196 31.94 -8.44 -25.92
C GLY A 196 30.95 -9.17 -25.02
N THR A 197 30.43 -8.51 -23.96
CA THR A 197 29.35 -9.05 -23.14
C THR A 197 28.14 -9.35 -24.01
N THR A 198 27.55 -10.53 -23.84
CA THR A 198 26.34 -10.91 -24.58
C THR A 198 25.12 -10.36 -23.86
N LEU A 199 24.37 -9.50 -24.53
CA LEU A 199 23.15 -8.91 -24.02
C LEU A 199 21.94 -9.35 -24.85
N THR A 200 20.84 -9.54 -24.14
CA THR A 200 19.50 -9.59 -24.70
C THR A 200 18.85 -8.24 -24.45
N ALA A 201 18.39 -7.60 -25.52
CA ALA A 201 17.75 -6.30 -25.47
C ALA A 201 16.33 -6.41 -26.03
N PHE A 202 15.38 -5.85 -25.30
CA PHE A 202 13.96 -5.79 -25.67
C PHE A 202 13.56 -4.33 -25.80
N GLY A 203 12.94 -3.98 -26.92
CA GLY A 203 12.47 -2.62 -27.19
C GLY A 203 11.92 -2.47 -28.61
N THR A 204 11.84 -1.22 -29.06
CA THR A 204 11.43 -0.89 -30.43
C THR A 204 12.63 -0.90 -31.36
N LEU A 205 12.60 -1.74 -32.39
CA LEU A 205 13.58 -1.68 -33.47
C LEU A 205 13.06 -0.84 -34.62
N THR A 206 13.91 0.05 -35.13
CA THR A 206 13.59 0.89 -36.28
C THR A 206 14.77 0.93 -37.24
N VAL A 207 14.48 0.91 -38.54
CA VAL A 207 15.45 1.19 -39.59
C VAL A 207 15.34 2.67 -39.93
N MET A 208 16.43 3.40 -39.74
CA MET A 208 16.52 4.84 -40.03
C MET A 208 16.77 5.07 -41.53
N ASP A 209 16.55 6.30 -42.00
CA ASP A 209 16.74 6.69 -43.41
C ASP A 209 18.18 6.49 -43.92
N ASP A 210 19.17 6.52 -43.01
CA ASP A 210 20.59 6.24 -43.31
C ASP A 210 20.91 4.74 -43.43
N GLY A 211 19.91 3.88 -43.26
CA GLY A 211 20.04 2.42 -43.27
C GLY A 211 20.56 1.83 -41.96
N SER A 212 20.81 2.64 -40.93
CA SER A 212 21.19 2.17 -39.60
C SER A 212 19.99 1.57 -38.86
N ILE A 213 20.24 0.50 -38.10
CA ILE A 213 19.23 -0.14 -37.28
C ILE A 213 19.43 0.32 -35.84
N LYS A 214 18.38 0.90 -35.24
CA LYS A 214 18.42 1.42 -33.88
C LYS A 214 17.40 0.72 -33.00
N LEU A 215 17.81 0.42 -31.78
CA LEU A 215 16.95 -0.10 -30.73
C LEU A 215 16.65 1.04 -29.76
N MET A 216 15.38 1.32 -29.55
CA MET A 216 14.89 2.45 -28.76
C MET A 216 13.91 1.99 -27.66
N PRO A 217 13.68 2.82 -26.63
CA PRO A 217 12.60 2.61 -25.67
C PRO A 217 11.22 2.48 -26.36
N PRO A 218 10.36 1.55 -25.91
CA PRO A 218 8.97 1.46 -26.39
C PRO A 218 8.13 2.69 -26.04
N THR A 219 7.33 3.18 -26.99
CA THR A 219 6.44 4.33 -26.79
C THR A 219 5.08 3.98 -26.17
N ASP A 220 4.78 2.69 -26.01
CA ASP A 220 3.51 2.16 -25.51
C ASP A 220 3.44 2.03 -23.98
N GLY A 221 4.50 2.47 -23.29
CA GLY A 221 4.60 2.42 -21.83
C GLY A 221 5.10 1.09 -21.27
N VAL A 222 5.52 0.16 -22.13
CA VAL A 222 6.22 -1.07 -21.72
C VAL A 222 7.67 -0.74 -21.37
N CYS A 223 8.22 -1.41 -20.35
CA CYS A 223 9.61 -1.19 -19.94
C CYS A 223 10.62 -1.58 -21.03
N TYR A 224 11.65 -0.75 -21.17
CA TYR A 224 12.84 -1.05 -21.96
C TYR A 224 13.78 -1.96 -21.15
N TYR A 225 14.22 -3.09 -21.72
CA TYR A 225 15.10 -4.03 -21.00
C TYR A 225 16.42 -4.24 -21.74
N LEU A 226 17.52 -4.10 -21.02
CA LEU A 226 18.81 -4.65 -21.38
C LEU A 226 19.28 -5.60 -20.28
N THR A 227 19.56 -6.86 -20.63
CA THR A 227 19.93 -7.89 -19.65
C THR A 227 20.93 -8.89 -20.21
N GLN A 228 21.76 -9.47 -19.34
CA GLN A 228 22.64 -10.59 -19.70
C GLN A 228 21.88 -11.94 -19.73
N LEU A 229 20.62 -11.97 -19.26
CA LEU A 229 19.77 -13.16 -19.27
C LEU A 229 19.35 -13.53 -20.69
N SER A 230 19.15 -14.83 -20.95
CA SER A 230 18.49 -15.30 -22.17
C SER A 230 16.99 -14.96 -22.15
N HIS A 231 16.33 -14.96 -23.31
CA HIS A 231 14.88 -14.73 -23.38
C HIS A 231 14.06 -15.66 -22.44
N PRO A 232 14.28 -16.98 -22.40
CA PRO A 232 13.57 -17.84 -21.44
C PRO A 232 13.85 -17.50 -19.98
N ALA A 233 15.08 -17.09 -19.65
CA ALA A 233 15.45 -16.70 -18.30
C ALA A 233 14.82 -15.35 -17.90
N LEU A 234 14.74 -14.39 -18.83
CA LEU A 234 14.05 -13.12 -18.62
C LEU A 234 12.54 -13.34 -18.40
N VAL A 235 11.90 -14.14 -19.24
CA VAL A 235 10.48 -14.51 -19.08
C VAL A 235 10.24 -15.22 -17.74
N SER A 236 11.12 -16.12 -17.34
CA SER A 236 11.05 -16.81 -16.04
C SER A 236 11.19 -15.83 -14.86
N LYS A 237 12.11 -14.86 -14.94
CA LYS A 237 12.28 -13.80 -13.93
C LYS A 237 11.04 -12.93 -13.80
N LEU A 238 10.49 -12.46 -14.91
CA LEU A 238 9.27 -11.64 -14.90
C LEU A 238 8.07 -12.45 -14.35
N ARG A 239 7.99 -13.74 -14.69
CA ARG A 239 6.95 -14.64 -14.15
C ARG A 239 7.07 -14.83 -12.63
N SER A 240 8.29 -14.93 -12.08
CA SER A 240 8.47 -15.09 -10.63
C SER A 240 8.09 -13.81 -9.88
N GLU A 241 8.44 -12.64 -10.39
CA GLU A 241 7.99 -11.34 -9.84
C GLU A 241 6.46 -11.24 -9.80
N LEU A 242 5.79 -11.63 -10.89
CA LEU A 242 4.33 -11.68 -10.95
C LEU A 242 3.73 -12.68 -9.95
N SER A 243 4.39 -13.83 -9.75
CA SER A 243 3.91 -14.83 -8.80
C SER A 243 3.95 -14.30 -7.37
N VAL A 244 4.99 -13.56 -6.99
CA VAL A 244 5.08 -12.92 -5.67
C VAL A 244 3.96 -11.90 -5.49
N LEU A 245 3.77 -11.00 -6.46
CA LEU A 245 2.70 -9.99 -6.40
C LEU A 245 1.30 -10.60 -6.34
N ARG A 246 1.07 -11.71 -7.05
CA ARG A 246 -0.18 -12.47 -7.01
C ARG A 246 -0.45 -13.04 -5.62
N VAL A 247 0.55 -13.68 -5.01
CA VAL A 247 0.42 -14.26 -3.66
C VAL A 247 0.14 -13.17 -2.63
N VAL A 248 0.87 -12.06 -2.67
CA VAL A 248 0.65 -10.92 -1.76
C VAL A 248 -0.76 -10.34 -1.94
N SER A 249 -1.20 -10.14 -3.19
CA SER A 249 -2.56 -9.65 -3.48
C SER A 249 -3.65 -10.61 -2.97
N PHE A 250 -3.44 -11.91 -3.10
CA PHE A 250 -4.37 -12.93 -2.60
C PHE A 250 -4.49 -12.88 -1.08
N VAL A 251 -3.36 -12.83 -0.36
CA VAL A 251 -3.35 -12.73 1.10
C VAL A 251 -4.05 -11.46 1.58
N LEU A 252 -3.72 -10.31 0.98
CA LEU A 252 -4.38 -9.04 1.31
C LEU A 252 -5.89 -9.10 1.02
N GLY A 253 -6.30 -9.64 -0.12
CA GLY A 253 -7.71 -9.85 -0.46
C GLY A 253 -8.46 -10.72 0.54
N CYS A 254 -7.88 -11.85 0.95
CA CYS A 254 -8.48 -12.73 1.97
C CYS A 254 -8.62 -12.04 3.33
N THR A 255 -7.59 -11.28 3.74
CA THR A 255 -7.63 -10.54 5.01
C THR A 255 -8.68 -9.41 4.99
N ALA A 256 -8.78 -8.66 3.89
CA ALA A 256 -9.81 -7.63 3.71
C ALA A 256 -11.23 -8.22 3.72
N LEU A 257 -11.43 -9.37 3.06
CA LEU A 257 -12.71 -10.08 3.07
C LEU A 257 -13.08 -10.56 4.48
N GLY A 258 -12.12 -11.16 5.21
CA GLY A 258 -12.32 -11.61 6.59
C GLY A 258 -12.70 -10.47 7.53
N LEU A 259 -11.98 -9.34 7.48
CA LEU A 259 -12.29 -8.15 8.26
C LEU A 259 -13.65 -7.55 7.91
N SER A 260 -13.99 -7.49 6.61
CA SER A 260 -15.29 -7.00 6.15
C SER A 260 -16.43 -7.87 6.68
N CYS A 261 -16.31 -9.20 6.61
CA CYS A 261 -17.27 -10.14 7.16
C CYS A 261 -17.42 -9.98 8.69
N TYR A 262 -16.31 -9.79 9.41
CA TYR A 262 -16.32 -9.55 10.85
C TYR A 262 -17.04 -8.24 11.23
N LEU A 263 -16.76 -7.15 10.51
CA LEU A 263 -17.42 -5.85 10.73
C LEU A 263 -18.92 -5.92 10.42
N VAL A 264 -19.30 -6.59 9.33
CA VAL A 264 -20.72 -6.80 9.00
C VAL A 264 -21.41 -7.65 10.06
N PHE A 265 -20.76 -8.70 10.56
CA PHE A 265 -21.32 -9.56 11.60
C PHE A 265 -21.52 -8.82 12.93
N THR A 266 -20.52 -8.06 13.36
CA THR A 266 -20.61 -7.26 14.60
C THR A 266 -21.68 -6.17 14.48
N TRP A 267 -21.76 -5.49 13.33
CA TRP A 267 -22.83 -4.54 13.03
C TRP A 267 -24.21 -5.20 13.03
N TRP A 268 -24.36 -6.37 12.40
CA TRP A 268 -25.61 -7.11 12.36
C TRP A 268 -26.06 -7.52 13.76
N LYS A 269 -25.13 -8.04 14.58
CA LYS A 269 -25.39 -8.41 15.97
C LYS A 269 -25.79 -7.21 16.82
N ALA A 270 -25.13 -6.06 16.66
CA ALA A 270 -25.49 -4.82 17.34
C ALA A 270 -26.88 -4.32 16.93
N ARG A 271 -27.20 -4.38 15.63
CA ARG A 271 -28.53 -4.01 15.10
C ARG A 271 -29.62 -4.94 15.62
N GLN A 272 -29.36 -6.23 15.70
CA GLN A 272 -30.28 -7.21 16.26
C GLN A 272 -30.53 -6.96 17.76
N ALA A 273 -29.49 -6.66 18.54
CA ALA A 273 -29.62 -6.31 19.94
C ALA A 273 -30.44 -5.02 20.15
N LEU A 274 -30.25 -4.00 19.31
CA LEU A 274 -31.06 -2.78 19.36
C LEU A 274 -32.53 -3.06 19.00
N ALA A 275 -32.78 -3.90 18.00
CA ALA A 275 -34.13 -4.31 17.63
C ALA A 275 -34.82 -5.12 18.75
N GLN A 276 -34.10 -6.01 19.43
CA GLN A 276 -34.61 -6.73 20.61
C GLN A 276 -34.94 -5.77 21.74
N ARG A 277 -34.05 -4.82 22.08
CA ARG A 277 -34.31 -3.78 23.09
C ARG A 277 -35.57 -2.96 22.79
N ARG A 278 -35.81 -2.64 21.51
CA ARG A 278 -37.05 -1.95 21.08
C ARG A 278 -38.28 -2.82 21.31
N LYS A 279 -38.25 -4.11 20.92
CA LYS A 279 -39.36 -5.05 21.18
C LYS A 279 -39.61 -5.24 22.68
N ASP A 280 -38.57 -5.36 23.49
CA ASP A 280 -38.69 -5.51 24.94
C ASP A 280 -39.22 -4.24 25.60
N SER A 281 -38.83 -3.06 25.11
CA SER A 281 -39.39 -1.78 25.53
C SER A 281 -40.89 -1.71 25.24
N MET A 282 -41.30 -2.06 24.01
CA MET A 282 -42.72 -2.09 23.61
C MET A 282 -43.52 -3.09 24.46
N ARG A 283 -42.99 -4.31 24.68
CA ARG A 283 -43.63 -5.32 25.55
C ARG A 283 -43.79 -4.82 26.99
N ARG A 284 -42.78 -4.14 27.54
CA ARG A 284 -42.87 -3.55 28.88
C ARG A 284 -43.92 -2.45 28.95
N GLU A 285 -44.02 -1.61 27.92
CA GLU A 285 -45.03 -0.56 27.84
C GLU A 285 -46.44 -1.14 27.68
N GLU A 286 -46.63 -2.16 26.84
CA GLU A 286 -47.90 -2.87 26.67
C GLU A 286 -48.34 -3.55 27.97
N ALA A 287 -47.42 -4.25 28.66
CA ALA A 287 -47.70 -4.87 29.95
C ALA A 287 -48.09 -3.81 31.01
N ARG A 288 -47.44 -2.64 31.00
CA ARG A 288 -47.84 -1.50 31.85
C ARG A 288 -49.25 -1.01 31.50
N LYS A 289 -49.56 -0.82 30.21
CA LYS A 289 -50.91 -0.41 29.75
C LYS A 289 -51.99 -1.42 30.13
N GLN A 290 -51.71 -2.73 30.00
CA GLN A 290 -52.63 -3.78 30.41
C GLN A 290 -52.88 -3.78 31.92
N ARG A 291 -51.83 -3.64 32.74
CA ARG A 291 -51.98 -3.48 34.20
C ARG A 291 -52.85 -2.28 34.56
N ARG A 292 -52.64 -1.15 33.88
CA ARG A 292 -53.49 0.05 34.08
C ARG A 292 -54.94 -0.20 33.68
N LYS A 293 -55.21 -0.94 32.59
CA LYS A 293 -56.58 -1.32 32.19
C LYS A 293 -57.25 -2.20 33.25
N LEU A 294 -56.56 -3.25 33.70
CA LEU A 294 -57.07 -4.15 34.74
C LEU A 294 -57.40 -3.39 36.04
N ASN A 295 -56.52 -2.49 36.48
CA ASN A 295 -56.78 -1.66 37.66
C ASN A 295 -57.96 -0.67 37.49
N ARG A 296 -58.35 -0.32 36.26
CA ARG A 296 -59.56 0.49 36.01
C ARG A 296 -60.83 -0.35 36.05
N GLU A 297 -60.76 -1.58 35.58
CA GLU A 297 -61.91 -2.50 35.47
C GLU A 297 -62.20 -3.25 36.78
N THR A 298 -61.19 -3.42 37.64
CA THR A 298 -61.33 -4.03 38.96
C THR A 298 -61.48 -2.93 40.02
N PRO A 299 -62.64 -2.76 40.67
CA PRO A 299 -62.83 -1.74 41.70
C PRO A 299 -62.18 -2.18 43.02
N ALA A 300 -60.86 -2.22 43.04
CA ALA A 300 -60.07 -2.25 44.27
C ALA A 300 -59.70 -0.80 44.66
N GLU A 301 -59.40 -0.55 45.93
CA GLU A 301 -59.01 0.76 46.51
C GLU A 301 -57.65 1.29 46.00
N VAL A 302 -57.32 1.12 44.72
CA VAL A 302 -56.07 1.64 44.15
C VAL A 302 -56.22 3.14 43.93
N PRO A 303 -55.42 4.00 44.62
CA PRO A 303 -55.53 5.44 44.47
C PRO A 303 -55.17 5.87 43.05
N CYS A 304 -55.95 6.80 42.50
CA CYS A 304 -55.72 7.39 41.18
C CYS A 304 -54.82 8.62 41.23
N CYS A 305 -54.07 8.84 40.15
CA CYS A 305 -53.24 10.04 39.96
C CYS A 305 -54.07 11.33 40.09
N VAL A 306 -53.60 12.29 40.89
CA VAL A 306 -54.34 13.53 41.17
C VAL A 306 -54.47 14.46 39.96
N ILE A 307 -53.59 14.30 38.96
CA ILE A 307 -53.57 15.11 37.74
C ILE A 307 -54.52 14.55 36.69
N CYS A 308 -54.26 13.34 36.18
CA CYS A 308 -55.08 12.79 35.10
C CYS A 308 -56.36 12.13 35.59
N ARG A 309 -56.47 11.80 36.90
CA ARG A 309 -57.60 11.10 37.52
C ARG A 309 -58.04 9.80 36.82
N THR A 310 -57.18 9.25 35.97
CA THR A 310 -57.50 8.12 35.07
C THR A 310 -56.54 6.95 35.25
N ASN A 311 -55.25 7.22 35.51
CA ASN A 311 -54.25 6.20 35.76
C ASN A 311 -54.04 6.01 37.27
N PRO A 312 -53.74 4.80 37.75
CA PRO A 312 -53.36 4.58 39.15
C PRO A 312 -52.08 5.36 39.48
N VAL A 313 -51.88 5.62 40.77
CA VAL A 313 -50.61 6.16 41.25
C VAL A 313 -49.51 5.10 41.10
N GLU A 314 -48.38 5.48 40.52
CA GLU A 314 -47.27 4.57 40.18
C GLU A 314 -45.91 5.08 40.67
N VAL A 315 -45.82 6.33 41.12
CA VAL A 315 -44.57 6.94 41.55
C VAL A 315 -44.69 7.61 42.91
N MET A 316 -43.57 7.65 43.63
CA MET A 316 -43.39 8.36 44.89
C MET A 316 -42.40 9.51 44.70
N ILE A 317 -42.78 10.70 45.17
CA ILE A 317 -41.87 11.85 45.24
C ILE A 317 -41.04 11.71 46.51
N LEU A 318 -39.72 11.54 46.37
CA LEU A 318 -38.82 11.44 47.51
C LEU A 318 -38.66 12.80 48.20
N GLU A 319 -38.16 12.79 49.44
CA GLU A 319 -38.10 13.92 50.38
C GLU A 319 -39.45 14.33 50.99
N CYS A 320 -40.55 14.32 50.22
CA CYS A 320 -41.89 14.59 50.78
C CYS A 320 -42.78 13.34 50.92
N GLY A 321 -42.40 12.20 50.30
CA GLY A 321 -43.08 10.91 50.46
C GLY A 321 -44.43 10.76 49.75
N HIS A 322 -44.91 11.79 49.04
CA HIS A 322 -46.24 11.75 48.43
C HIS A 322 -46.30 10.81 47.23
N VAL A 323 -47.19 9.82 47.33
CA VAL A 323 -47.55 8.87 46.28
C VAL A 323 -48.84 9.40 45.64
N CYS A 324 -48.73 10.30 44.66
CA CYS A 324 -49.88 11.02 44.09
C CYS A 324 -49.92 11.10 42.56
N LEU A 325 -48.89 10.61 41.86
CA LEU A 325 -48.75 10.73 40.40
C LEU A 325 -48.64 9.36 39.71
N CYS A 326 -49.16 9.25 38.49
CA CYS A 326 -48.79 8.17 37.58
C CYS A 326 -47.46 8.51 36.88
N THR A 327 -46.81 7.52 36.26
CA THR A 327 -45.52 7.71 35.56
C THR A 327 -45.59 8.85 34.53
N ASP A 328 -46.61 8.87 33.68
CA ASP A 328 -46.74 9.84 32.59
C ASP A 328 -46.92 11.29 33.10
N CYS A 329 -47.76 11.50 34.13
CA CYS A 329 -47.94 12.81 34.73
C CYS A 329 -46.70 13.27 35.50
N SER A 330 -45.90 12.34 36.03
CA SER A 330 -44.67 12.67 36.75
C SER A 330 -43.58 13.27 35.85
N GLU A 331 -43.56 12.90 34.56
CA GLU A 331 -42.64 13.49 33.56
C GLU A 331 -43.06 14.91 33.13
N LEU A 332 -44.34 15.24 33.26
CA LEU A 332 -44.90 16.55 32.90
C LEU A 332 -44.85 17.57 34.05
N VAL A 333 -44.79 17.10 35.30
CA VAL A 333 -44.73 17.98 36.47
C VAL A 333 -43.30 18.47 36.68
N SER A 334 -43.11 19.78 36.58
CA SER A 334 -41.84 20.44 36.87
C SER A 334 -41.95 21.32 38.12
N GLY A 335 -40.99 21.19 39.04
CA GLY A 335 -40.80 22.13 40.16
C GLY A 335 -41.27 21.62 41.52
N THR A 336 -42.56 21.34 41.71
CA THR A 336 -43.14 21.12 43.06
C THR A 336 -44.17 19.99 43.13
N CYS A 337 -44.25 19.32 44.29
CA CYS A 337 -45.23 18.29 44.58
C CYS A 337 -46.68 18.84 44.50
N PRO A 338 -47.60 18.21 43.76
CA PRO A 338 -48.99 18.67 43.67
C PRO A 338 -49.76 18.65 45.01
N MET A 339 -49.32 17.84 45.97
CA MET A 339 -49.98 17.71 47.28
C MET A 339 -49.47 18.74 48.29
N CYS A 340 -48.15 18.83 48.48
CA CYS A 340 -47.55 19.64 49.55
C CYS A 340 -46.69 20.82 49.06
N ARG A 341 -46.56 20.99 47.75
CA ARG A 341 -45.74 22.04 47.08
C ARG A 341 -44.24 22.02 47.39
N SER A 342 -43.74 20.98 48.06
CA SER A 342 -42.30 20.77 48.28
C SER A 342 -41.57 20.60 46.94
N PRO A 343 -40.33 21.09 46.80
CA PRO A 343 -39.56 20.96 45.59
C PRO A 343 -39.26 19.49 45.25
N ILE A 344 -39.53 19.09 44.02
CA ILE A 344 -39.28 17.72 43.55
C ILE A 344 -37.78 17.58 43.24
N LYS A 345 -37.07 16.79 44.05
CA LYS A 345 -35.66 16.46 43.78
C LYS A 345 -35.49 15.11 43.09
N ARG A 346 -36.29 14.12 43.48
CA ARG A 346 -36.20 12.74 42.99
C ARG A 346 -37.58 12.08 42.97
N ILE A 347 -37.82 11.28 41.95
CA ILE A 347 -39.04 10.48 41.77
C ILE A 347 -38.61 9.03 41.59
N VAL A 348 -39.29 8.10 42.26
CA VAL A 348 -39.04 6.65 42.12
C VAL A 348 -40.35 5.91 41.89
N ALA A 349 -40.29 4.76 41.21
CA ALA A 349 -41.46 3.89 41.06
C ALA A 349 -41.91 3.36 42.42
N ALA A 350 -43.20 3.44 42.70
CA ALA A 350 -43.82 2.94 43.92
C ALA A 350 -44.54 1.62 43.65
N PHE A 351 -44.31 0.62 44.49
CA PHE A 351 -45.05 -0.64 44.47
C PHE A 351 -46.01 -0.62 45.67
N LEU A 352 -47.29 -0.36 45.38
CA LEU A 352 -48.36 -0.44 46.37
C LEU A 352 -48.83 -1.91 46.42
N PRO A 353 -48.78 -2.56 47.60
CA PRO A 353 -49.14 -3.98 47.75
C PRO A 353 -50.63 -4.25 47.51
#